data_AF-A0A101X248-F1
#
_entry.id   AF-A0A101X248-F1
#
_cell.length_a   1.000
_cell.length_b   1.000
_cell.length_c   1.000
_cell.angle_alpha   90.00
_cell.angle_beta   90.00
_cell.angle_gamma   90.00
#
_symmetry.space_group_name_H-M   'P 1'
#
loop_
_entity.id
_entity.type
_entity.pdbx_description
1 polymer ?
#
loop_
_entity_poly.entity_id
_entity_poly.type
_entity_poly.pdbx_seq_one_letter_code
_entity_poly.pdbx_strand_id
1 'polypeptide(L)'
;MTFYDFLWEAVRRPALIMNYAWEVGVSLPQPPEDFYKRLEYVARAVVQILEAERDDDAFWRSRCAEAKRFYLEASQDLREVGVEMEEFRLC
;
A
#
# COMPACT_ATOMS: atom_id res chain seq x y z
N MET A 1 2.75 15.50 -5.18
CA MET A 1 3.14 14.09 -5.09
C MET A 1 1.87 13.28 -5.17
N THR A 2 1.80 12.27 -6.05
CA THR A 2 0.62 11.39 -6.15
C THR A 2 0.60 10.41 -4.98
N PHE A 3 -0.54 9.77 -4.70
CA PHE A 3 -0.60 8.68 -3.73
C PHE A 3 0.23 7.49 -4.20
N TYR A 4 0.26 7.22 -5.51
CA TYR A 4 1.17 6.25 -6.12
C TYR A 4 2.66 6.52 -5.79
N ASP A 5 3.12 7.76 -5.97
CA ASP A 5 4.51 8.13 -5.66
C ASP A 5 4.82 7.97 -4.17
N PHE A 6 3.87 8.35 -3.32
CA PHE A 6 3.95 8.18 -1.88
C PHE A 6 4.14 6.71 -1.48
N LEU A 7 3.40 5.77 -2.09
CA LEU A 7 3.52 4.34 -1.80
C LEU A 7 4.92 3.80 -2.16
N TRP A 8 5.46 4.18 -3.31
CA TRP A 8 6.83 3.82 -3.67
C TRP A 8 7.88 4.45 -2.76
N GLU A 9 7.67 5.69 -2.32
CA GLU A 9 8.54 6.30 -1.32
C GLU A 9 8.45 5.56 0.02
N ALA A 10 7.26 5.12 0.42
CA ALA A 10 7.05 4.36 1.64
C ALA A 10 7.75 2.99 1.62
N VAL A 11 7.91 2.34 0.47
CA VAL A 11 8.75 1.13 0.38
C VAL A 11 10.20 1.44 0.77
N ARG A 12 10.73 2.60 0.33
CA ARG A 12 12.08 3.06 0.67
C ARG A 12 12.18 3.54 2.12
N ARG A 13 11.13 4.19 2.62
CA ARG A 13 11.03 4.82 3.95
C ARG A 13 9.73 4.38 4.64
N PRO A 14 9.69 3.18 5.25
CA PRO A 14 8.47 2.61 5.82
C PRO A 14 7.80 3.45 6.91
N ALA A 15 8.56 4.32 7.59
CA ALA A 15 8.00 5.26 8.54
C ALA A 15 6.89 6.14 7.94
N LEU A 16 6.92 6.41 6.62
CA LEU A 16 5.89 7.20 5.94
C LEU A 16 4.51 6.52 5.98
N ILE A 17 4.42 5.25 5.58
CA ILE A 17 3.14 4.52 5.61
C ILE A 17 2.69 4.21 7.03
N MET A 18 3.64 4.01 7.97
CA MET A 18 3.30 3.81 9.38
C MET A 18 2.66 5.06 10.00
N ASN A 19 3.27 6.23 9.79
CA ASN A 19 2.72 7.48 10.29
C ASN A 19 1.35 7.76 9.67
N TYR A 20 1.22 7.54 8.36
CA TYR A 20 -0.05 7.68 7.66
C TYR A 20 -1.13 6.76 8.23
N ALA A 21 -0.81 5.47 8.39
CA ALA A 21 -1.72 4.49 8.96
C ALA A 21 -2.19 4.90 10.36
N TRP A 22 -1.27 5.38 11.20
CA TRP A 22 -1.60 5.84 12.54
C TRP A 22 -2.55 7.05 12.53
N GLU A 23 -2.34 8.02 11.63
CA GLU A 23 -3.22 9.18 11.46
C GLU A 23 -4.66 8.80 11.09
N VAL A 24 -4.83 7.72 10.33
CA VAL A 24 -6.16 7.19 9.92
C VAL A 24 -6.68 6.08 10.83
N GLY A 25 -6.03 5.84 11.97
CA GLY A 25 -6.48 4.86 12.98
C GLY A 25 -6.18 3.39 12.66
N VAL A 26 -5.29 3.11 11.70
CA VAL A 26 -4.83 1.75 11.35
C VAL A 26 -3.52 1.45 12.08
N SER A 27 -3.49 0.32 12.80
CA SER A 27 -2.27 -0.17 13.44
C SER A 27 -1.56 -1.18 12.53
N LEU A 28 -0.36 -0.82 12.07
CA LEU A 28 0.49 -1.69 11.27
C LEU A 28 1.61 -2.30 12.13
N PRO A 29 2.05 -3.54 11.84
CA PRO A 29 3.22 -4.11 12.50
C PRO A 29 4.50 -3.37 12.10
N GLN A 30 5.60 -3.65 12.80
CA GLN A 30 6.91 -3.09 12.43
C GLN A 30 7.32 -3.54 11.01
N PRO A 31 7.83 -2.63 10.19
CA PRO A 31 8.19 -2.91 8.81
C PRO A 31 9.44 -3.79 8.76
N PRO A 32 9.52 -4.73 7.81
CA PRO A 32 10.71 -5.55 7.60
C PRO A 32 11.86 -4.72 7.02
N GLU A 33 13.10 -5.23 7.10
CA GLU A 33 14.27 -4.56 6.51
C GLU A 33 14.46 -4.90 5.02
N ASP A 34 14.17 -6.14 4.64
CA ASP A 34 14.28 -6.64 3.28
C ASP A 34 13.38 -5.87 2.31
N PHE A 35 13.88 -5.58 1.11
CA PHE A 35 13.17 -4.76 0.14
C PHE A 35 11.85 -5.41 -0.33
N TYR A 36 11.88 -6.69 -0.72
CA TYR A 36 10.68 -7.38 -1.22
C TYR A 36 9.66 -7.57 -0.09
N LYS A 37 10.10 -7.88 1.13
CA LYS A 37 9.20 -7.90 2.29
C LYS A 37 8.60 -6.53 2.58
N ARG A 38 9.33 -5.42 2.36
CA ARG A 38 8.77 -4.07 2.48
C ARG A 38 7.77 -3.74 1.39
N LEU A 39 8.04 -4.18 0.16
CA LEU A 39 7.11 -4.02 -0.95
C LEU A 39 5.78 -4.72 -0.65
N GLU A 40 5.83 -5.97 -0.19
CA GLU A 40 4.66 -6.71 0.27
C GLU A 40 3.96 -6.00 1.44
N TYR A 41 4.73 -5.57 2.44
CA TYR A 41 4.21 -4.84 3.60
C TYR A 41 3.43 -3.59 3.20
N VAL A 42 3.97 -2.75 2.31
CA VAL A 42 3.29 -1.53 1.85
C VAL A 42 2.06 -1.87 1.02
N ALA A 43 2.13 -2.88 0.15
CA ALA A 43 0.99 -3.32 -0.66
C ALA A 43 -0.16 -3.88 0.19
N ARG A 44 0.13 -4.56 1.30
CA ARG A 44 -0.90 -4.97 2.28
C ARG A 44 -1.39 -3.80 3.14
N ALA A 45 -0.50 -2.87 3.50
CA ALA A 45 -0.86 -1.72 4.32
C ALA A 45 -1.83 -0.78 3.58
N VAL A 46 -1.61 -0.53 2.29
CA VAL A 46 -2.47 0.38 1.51
C VAL A 46 -3.91 -0.13 1.40
N VAL A 47 -4.11 -1.44 1.33
CA VAL A 47 -5.44 -2.08 1.36
C VAL A 47 -6.16 -1.72 2.67
N GLN A 48 -5.51 -1.95 3.81
CA GLN A 48 -6.09 -1.65 5.14
C GLN A 48 -6.36 -0.15 5.34
N ILE A 49 -5.45 0.69 4.85
CA ILE A 49 -5.61 2.15 4.89
C ILE A 49 -6.82 2.58 4.07
N LEU A 50 -6.96 2.10 2.84
CA LEU A 50 -8.10 2.47 1.98
C LEU A 50 -9.44 1.97 2.53
N GLU A 51 -9.45 0.82 3.22
CA GLU A 51 -10.63 0.33 3.92
C GLU A 51 -11.03 1.24 5.08
N ALA A 52 -10.05 1.71 5.87
CA ALA A 52 -10.29 2.62 6.98
C ALA A 52 -10.71 4.02 6.50
N GLU A 53 -10.14 4.51 5.40
CA GLU A 53 -10.46 5.80 4.78
C GLU A 53 -11.70 5.77 3.89
N ARG A 54 -12.42 4.63 3.83
CA ARG A 54 -13.46 4.42 2.82
C ARG A 54 -14.53 5.50 2.87
N ASP A 55 -14.62 6.24 1.77
CA ASP A 55 -15.65 7.23 1.51
C ASP A 55 -16.14 7.09 0.04
N ASP A 56 -17.33 7.60 -0.27
CA ASP A 56 -17.91 7.55 -1.62
C ASP A 56 -17.60 8.81 -2.46
N ASP A 57 -16.50 9.48 -2.14
CA ASP A 57 -16.08 10.72 -2.82
C ASP A 57 -15.11 10.47 -3.98
N ALA A 58 -14.92 11.50 -4.80
CA ALA A 58 -14.01 11.44 -5.95
C ALA A 58 -12.53 11.32 -5.53
N PHE A 59 -12.18 11.80 -4.34
CA PHE A 59 -10.82 11.80 -3.83
C PHE A 59 -10.37 10.38 -3.44
N TRP A 60 -11.19 9.67 -2.67
CA TRP A 60 -10.99 8.27 -2.30
C TRP A 60 -10.93 7.38 -3.54
N ARG A 61 -11.84 7.57 -4.51
CA ARG A 61 -11.80 6.82 -5.79
C ARG A 61 -10.50 7.03 -6.56
N SER A 62 -10.00 8.27 -6.60
CA SER A 62 -8.69 8.58 -7.23
C SER A 62 -7.55 7.85 -6.52
N ARG A 63 -7.52 7.90 -5.18
CA ARG A 63 -6.51 7.21 -4.37
C ARG A 63 -6.59 5.69 -4.54
N CYS A 64 -7.80 5.14 -4.61
CA CYS A 64 -8.02 3.71 -4.81
C CYS A 64 -7.48 3.26 -6.18
N ALA A 65 -7.70 4.03 -7.24
CA ALA A 65 -7.13 3.74 -8.56
C ALA A 65 -5.58 3.76 -8.56
N GLU A 66 -4.98 4.74 -7.89
CA GLU A 66 -3.53 4.85 -7.76
C GLU A 66 -2.93 3.71 -6.92
N ALA A 67 -3.58 3.33 -5.82
CA ALA A 67 -3.19 2.20 -4.99
C ALA A 67 -3.32 0.86 -5.73
N LYS A 68 -4.40 0.68 -6.51
CA LYS A 68 -4.60 -0.51 -7.35
C LYS A 68 -3.46 -0.66 -8.34
N ARG A 69 -3.05 0.44 -8.98
CA ARG A 69 -1.89 0.45 -9.88
C ARG A 69 -0.63 0.01 -9.15
N PHE A 70 -0.31 0.64 -8.02
CA PHE A 70 0.86 0.27 -7.20
C PHE A 70 0.81 -1.21 -6.80
N TYR A 71 -0.33 -1.70 -6.32
CA TYR A 71 -0.51 -3.08 -5.85
C TYR A 71 -0.26 -4.10 -6.98
N LEU A 72 -0.77 -3.83 -8.18
CA LEU A 72 -0.58 -4.72 -9.32
C LEU A 72 0.89 -4.77 -9.77
N GLU A 73 1.57 -3.63 -9.80
CA GLU A 73 3.01 -3.58 -10.10
C GLU A 73 3.82 -4.30 -9.01
N ALA A 74 3.55 -4.02 -7.73
CA ALA A 74 4.16 -4.71 -6.60
C ALA A 74 3.94 -6.23 -6.64
N SER A 75 2.73 -6.67 -6.98
CA SER A 75 2.41 -8.10 -7.10
C SER A 75 3.15 -8.77 -8.25
N GLN A 76 3.45 -8.06 -9.33
CA GLN A 76 4.26 -8.60 -10.43
C GLN A 76 5.70 -8.79 -9.98
N ASP A 77 6.32 -7.77 -9.38
CA ASP A 77 7.69 -7.83 -8.86
C ASP A 77 7.84 -8.93 -7.79
N LEU A 78 6.86 -9.07 -6.89
CA LEU A 78 6.86 -10.09 -5.86
C LEU A 78 6.75 -11.51 -6.42
N ARG A 79 6.00 -11.69 -7.52
CA ARG A 79 5.89 -12.98 -8.18
C ARG A 79 7.23 -13.44 -8.76
N GLU A 80 8.07 -12.52 -9.23
CA GLU A 80 9.41 -12.85 -9.73
C GLU A 80 10.32 -13.46 -8.66
N VAL A 81 10.07 -13.14 -7.38
CA VAL A 81 10.79 -13.69 -6.22
C VAL A 81 10.02 -14.78 -5.48
N GLY A 82 8.94 -15.31 -6.08
CA GLY A 82 8.17 -16.43 -5.55
C GLY A 82 7.19 -16.07 -4.43
N VAL A 83 6.83 -14.78 -4.29
CA VAL A 83 5.80 -14.32 -3.35
C VAL A 83 4.50 -14.06 -4.12
N GLU A 84 3.44 -14.76 -3.74
CA GLU A 84 2.10 -14.54 -4.31
C GLU A 84 1.26 -13.65 -3.41
N MET A 85 0.71 -12.59 -4.00
CA MET A 85 -0.23 -11.69 -3.35
C MET A 85 -1.67 -12.09 -3.65
N GLU A 86 -2.57 -11.74 -2.73
CA GLU A 86 -4.01 -11.84 -2.99
C GLU A 86 -4.45 -10.87 -4.09
N GLU A 87 -5.65 -11.07 -4.63
CA GLU A 87 -6.22 -10.16 -5.59
C GLU A 87 -6.60 -8.83 -4.93
N PHE A 88 -6.31 -7.70 -5.59
CA PHE A 88 -6.78 -6.39 -5.15
C PHE A 88 -8.29 -6.26 -5.41
N ARG A 89 -9.09 -6.35 -4.33
CA ARG A 89 -10.56 -6.34 -4.38
C ARG A 89 -11.21 -5.04 -3.91
N LEU A 90 -10.41 -4.06 -3.51
CA LEU A 90 -10.87 -2.69 -3.29
C LEU A 90 -11.00 -1.99 -4.64
N CYS A 91 -12.02 -1.14 -4.80
CA CYS A 91 -12.47 -0.59 -6.09
C CYS A 91 -12.72 -1.65 -7.20
#